data_AF-A0A974BN76-F1
#
_entry.id   AF-A0A974BN76-F1
#
_cell.length_a   1.000
_cell.length_b   1.000
_cell.length_c   1.000
_cell.angle_alpha   90.00
_cell.angle_beta   90.00
_cell.angle_gamma   90.00
#
_symmetry.space_group_name_H-M   'P 1'
#
loop_
_entity.id
_entity.type
_entity.pdbx_description
1 polymer ?
#
loop_
_entity_poly.entity_id
_entity_poly.type
_entity_poly.pdbx_seq_one_letter_code
_entity_poly.pdbx_strand_id
1 'polypeptide(L)'
;MEKASSEEHPHVLVLHAGGNDMGIMSQKDLVRLMKLDVDKIRSLFPGVVVVWSEMVPRLVWRWARDHSAMERSRVKLNKLLSAFIRRSGGVVIRHKILEKARPGFYRRDGVHLAEVGLDIFLLDMVDGVKRAFQLWSGVAQPA
;
A
#
# COMPACT_ATOMS: atom_id res chain seq x y z
N MET A 1 -16.60 -24.88 -8.80
CA MET A 1 -15.70 -23.72 -8.61
C MET A 1 -14.43 -24.06 -9.38
N GLU A 2 -14.38 -23.69 -10.66
CA GLU A 2 -13.22 -23.99 -11.50
C GLU A 2 -11.98 -23.36 -10.88
N LYS A 3 -11.01 -24.21 -10.53
CA LYS A 3 -9.63 -23.76 -10.37
C LYS A 3 -9.24 -23.16 -11.70
N ALA A 4 -8.82 -21.90 -11.69
CA ALA A 4 -8.19 -21.30 -12.85
C ALA A 4 -7.15 -22.29 -13.38
N SER A 5 -7.27 -22.60 -14.68
CA SER A 5 -6.27 -23.31 -15.46
C SER A 5 -4.91 -22.65 -15.24
N SER A 6 -3.83 -23.39 -15.50
CA SER A 6 -2.39 -23.06 -15.37
C SER A 6 -1.91 -21.72 -15.97
N GLU A 7 -2.56 -20.60 -15.67
CA GLU A 7 -2.21 -19.24 -16.00
C GLU A 7 -1.35 -18.68 -14.87
N GLU A 8 -0.19 -18.12 -15.22
CA GLU A 8 0.80 -17.59 -14.30
C GLU A 8 0.18 -16.61 -13.30
N HIS A 9 0.05 -17.04 -12.04
CA HIS A 9 -0.38 -16.17 -10.94
C HIS A 9 0.80 -15.29 -10.47
N PRO A 10 0.53 -14.05 -10.00
CA PRO A 10 1.60 -13.17 -9.57
C PRO A 10 2.34 -13.75 -8.37
N HIS A 11 3.67 -13.85 -8.47
CA HIS A 11 4.54 -14.17 -7.34
C HIS A 11 4.54 -13.04 -6.29
N VAL A 12 4.50 -11.80 -6.76
CA VAL A 12 4.50 -10.59 -5.96
C VAL A 12 3.39 -9.67 -6.47
N LEU A 13 2.55 -9.17 -5.57
CA LEU A 13 1.53 -8.17 -5.90
C LEU A 13 1.71 -6.92 -5.06
N VAL A 14 1.93 -5.78 -5.72
CA VAL A 14 2.09 -4.49 -5.04
C VAL A 14 0.77 -3.73 -5.03
N LEU A 15 0.32 -3.37 -3.83
CA LEU A 15 -0.89 -2.60 -3.60
C LEU A 15 -0.53 -1.19 -3.12
N HIS A 16 -0.89 -0.19 -3.92
CA HIS A 16 -0.80 1.24 -3.57
C HIS A 16 -2.17 1.88 -3.80
N ALA A 17 -3.01 1.90 -2.77
CA ALA A 17 -4.41 2.29 -2.89
C ALA A 17 -4.99 2.91 -1.60
N GLY A 18 -6.23 3.40 -1.68
CA GLY A 18 -7.03 3.88 -0.54
C GLY A 18 -7.08 5.39 -0.35
N GLY A 19 -6.18 6.16 -0.96
CA GLY A 19 -6.16 7.62 -0.80
C GLY A 19 -7.36 8.33 -1.42
N ASN A 20 -8.04 7.71 -2.37
CA ASN A 20 -9.24 8.28 -2.99
C ASN A 20 -10.51 8.01 -2.17
N ASP A 21 -10.50 6.93 -1.38
CA ASP A 21 -11.61 6.50 -0.52
C ASP A 21 -11.62 7.20 0.84
N MET A 22 -10.51 7.85 1.21
CA MET A 22 -10.43 8.67 2.40
C MET A 22 -11.44 9.80 2.37
N GLY A 23 -12.29 9.86 3.41
CA GLY A 23 -13.35 10.86 3.56
C GLY A 23 -14.66 10.48 2.87
N ILE A 24 -14.70 9.40 2.10
CA ILE A 24 -15.93 8.83 1.54
C ILE A 24 -16.61 7.91 2.56
N MET A 25 -15.82 7.14 3.32
CA MET A 25 -16.31 6.24 4.37
C MET A 25 -15.49 6.36 5.65
N SER A 26 -15.97 5.71 6.71
CA SER A 26 -15.23 5.68 7.97
C SER A 26 -13.89 4.96 7.78
N GLN A 27 -12.85 5.43 8.48
CA GLN A 27 -11.54 4.77 8.47
C GLN A 27 -11.64 3.29 8.86
N LYS A 28 -12.50 2.98 9.84
CA LYS A 28 -12.70 1.62 10.33
C LYS A 28 -13.22 0.71 9.22
N ASP A 29 -14.20 1.18 8.45
CA ASP A 29 -14.78 0.41 7.34
C ASP A 29 -13.79 0.26 6.20
N LEU A 30 -13.08 1.33 5.84
CA LEU A 30 -12.03 1.26 4.82
C LEU A 30 -10.95 0.24 5.20
N VAL A 31 -10.44 0.29 6.44
CA VAL A 31 -9.48 -0.69 6.95
C VAL A 31 -10.03 -2.12 6.90
N ARG A 32 -11.32 -2.30 7.24
CA ARG A 32 -11.97 -3.61 7.21
C ARG A 32 -12.04 -4.16 5.78
N LEU A 33 -12.52 -3.36 4.83
CA LEU A 33 -12.66 -3.75 3.43
C LEU A 33 -11.30 -4.08 2.80
N MET A 34 -10.29 -3.23 3.01
CA MET A 34 -8.94 -3.47 2.48
C MET A 34 -8.32 -4.76 3.01
N LYS A 35 -8.58 -5.14 4.26
CA LYS A 35 -8.13 -6.44 4.80
C LYS A 35 -8.83 -7.62 4.12
N LEU A 36 -10.14 -7.52 3.91
CA LEU A 36 -10.91 -8.53 3.20
C LEU A 36 -10.41 -8.70 1.75
N ASP A 37 -10.07 -7.59 1.08
CA ASP A 37 -9.51 -7.63 -0.27
C ASP A 37 -8.15 -8.34 -0.29
N VAL A 38 -7.28 -8.05 0.69
CA VAL A 38 -5.99 -8.74 0.82
C VAL A 38 -6.16 -10.24 1.10
N ASP A 39 -7.07 -10.62 2.00
CA ASP A 39 -7.34 -12.04 2.28
C ASP A 39 -7.91 -12.75 1.04
N LYS A 40 -8.78 -12.08 0.28
CA LYS A 40 -9.32 -12.59 -0.98
C LYS A 40 -8.21 -12.76 -2.03
N ILE A 41 -7.32 -11.78 -2.20
CA ILE A 41 -6.16 -11.87 -3.10
C ILE A 41 -5.30 -13.09 -2.76
N ARG A 42 -5.01 -13.32 -1.48
CA ARG A 42 -4.17 -14.46 -1.05
C ARG A 42 -4.86 -15.80 -1.25
N SER A 43 -6.19 -15.84 -1.14
CA SER A 43 -7.00 -17.03 -1.45
C SER A 43 -6.99 -17.32 -2.95
N LEU A 44 -7.07 -16.29 -3.79
CA LEU A 44 -7.05 -16.43 -5.25
C LEU A 44 -5.67 -16.81 -5.79
N PHE A 45 -4.59 -16.34 -5.15
CA PHE A 45 -3.21 -16.59 -5.58
C PHE A 45 -2.39 -17.22 -4.45
N PRO A 46 -2.51 -18.55 -4.24
CA PRO A 46 -1.71 -19.23 -3.23
C PRO A 46 -0.21 -18.96 -3.42
N GLY A 47 0.47 -18.56 -2.36
CA GLY A 47 1.90 -18.25 -2.38
C GLY A 47 2.27 -16.82 -2.84
N VAL A 48 1.30 -15.97 -3.22
CA VAL A 48 1.59 -14.57 -3.54
C VAL A 48 2.14 -13.82 -2.33
N VAL A 49 3.22 -13.07 -2.55
CA VAL A 49 3.71 -12.08 -1.58
C VAL A 49 3.03 -10.75 -1.84
N VAL A 50 2.15 -10.34 -0.93
CA VAL A 50 1.50 -9.03 -0.98
C VAL A 50 2.45 -7.97 -0.42
N VAL A 51 2.66 -6.92 -1.21
CA VAL A 51 3.44 -5.74 -0.85
C VAL A 51 2.50 -4.57 -0.67
N TRP A 52 2.40 -4.04 0.54
CA TRP A 52 1.61 -2.86 0.84
C TRP A 52 2.49 -1.60 0.79
N SER A 53 2.25 -0.75 -0.20
CA SER A 53 2.81 0.60 -0.25
C SER A 53 1.91 1.52 0.57
N GLU A 54 2.44 1.99 1.70
CA GLU A 54 1.72 2.90 2.57
C GLU A 54 1.29 4.16 1.81
N MET A 55 0.09 4.63 2.13
CA MET A 55 -0.44 5.82 1.50
C MET A 55 0.44 7.04 1.82
N VAL A 56 0.89 7.75 0.79
CA VAL A 56 1.65 8.99 0.92
C VAL A 56 0.77 10.12 1.46
N PRO A 57 1.32 11.10 2.20
CA PRO A 57 0.54 12.26 2.62
C PRO A 57 0.09 13.08 1.41
N ARG A 58 -0.92 13.92 1.61
CA ARG A 58 -1.35 14.92 0.63
C ARG A 58 -1.36 16.30 1.26
N LEU A 59 -1.05 17.33 0.49
CA LEU A 59 -1.19 18.72 0.92
C LEU A 59 -2.66 19.15 0.92
N VAL A 60 -3.46 18.52 0.04
CA VAL A 60 -4.90 18.78 -0.07
C VAL A 60 -5.66 17.45 -0.10
N TRP A 61 -6.80 17.42 0.59
CA TRP A 61 -7.71 16.28 0.62
C TRP A 61 -9.09 16.74 0.15
N ARG A 62 -9.63 16.09 -0.89
CA ARG A 62 -10.88 16.50 -1.55
C ARG A 62 -12.08 16.66 -0.59
N TRP A 63 -12.16 15.79 0.42
CA TRP A 63 -13.27 15.72 1.38
C TRP A 63 -12.91 16.22 2.78
N ALA A 64 -11.77 16.91 2.94
CA ALA A 64 -11.33 17.35 4.25
C ALA A 64 -12.07 18.61 4.71
N ARG A 65 -12.79 18.49 5.83
CA ARG A 65 -13.13 19.66 6.67
C ARG A 65 -11.96 20.06 7.57
N ASP A 66 -11.17 19.07 8.00
CA ASP A 66 -9.95 19.23 8.78
C ASP A 66 -8.85 18.38 8.13
N HIS A 67 -7.86 19.05 7.52
CA HIS A 67 -6.71 18.41 6.89
C HIS A 67 -5.89 17.59 7.90
N SER A 68 -5.69 18.12 9.11
CA SER A 68 -4.92 17.45 10.15
C SER A 68 -5.64 16.18 10.62
N ALA A 69 -6.97 16.19 10.72
CA ALA A 69 -7.75 14.99 11.01
C ALA A 69 -7.60 13.92 9.92
N MET A 70 -7.60 14.32 8.65
CA MET A 70 -7.39 13.41 7.53
C MET A 70 -6.00 12.80 7.54
N GLU A 71 -4.95 13.57 7.79
CA GLU A 71 -3.59 13.03 7.93
C GLU A 71 -3.46 12.10 9.13
N ARG A 72 -4.04 12.43 10.30
CA ARG A 72 -4.10 11.50 11.45
C ARG A 72 -4.81 10.19 11.07
N SER A 73 -5.91 10.30 10.32
CA SER A 73 -6.66 9.14 9.83
C SER A 73 -5.82 8.28 8.87
N ARG A 74 -5.07 8.89 7.94
CA ARG A 74 -4.16 8.20 7.03
C ARG A 74 -3.08 7.46 7.79
N VAL A 75 -2.40 8.13 8.74
CA VAL A 75 -1.34 7.52 9.56
C VAL A 75 -1.87 6.31 10.33
N LYS A 76 -3.06 6.43 10.92
CA LYS A 76 -3.68 5.34 11.65
C LYS A 76 -4.11 4.18 10.74
N LEU A 77 -4.64 4.46 9.54
CA LEU A 77 -4.94 3.45 8.53
C LEU A 77 -3.66 2.70 8.12
N ASN A 78 -2.61 3.42 7.74
CA ASN A 78 -1.30 2.84 7.40
C ASN A 78 -0.80 1.94 8.54
N LYS A 79 -0.81 2.42 9.78
CA LYS A 79 -0.39 1.61 10.95
C LYS A 79 -1.18 0.30 11.07
N LEU A 80 -2.50 0.34 10.88
CA LEU A 80 -3.37 -0.83 11.02
C LEU A 80 -3.19 -1.84 9.88
N LEU A 81 -3.09 -1.36 8.63
CA LEU A 81 -2.86 -2.22 7.47
C LEU A 81 -1.45 -2.78 7.46
N SER A 82 -0.44 -1.97 7.73
CA SER A 82 0.95 -2.42 7.79
C SER A 82 1.16 -3.50 8.85
N ALA A 83 0.54 -3.37 10.02
CA ALA A 83 0.59 -4.41 11.03
C ALA A 83 -0.09 -5.71 10.58
N PHE A 84 -1.21 -5.60 9.86
CA PHE A 84 -1.90 -6.76 9.30
C PHE A 84 -1.09 -7.45 8.21
N ILE A 85 -0.58 -6.70 7.22
CA ILE A 85 0.22 -7.23 6.11
C ILE A 85 1.45 -7.98 6.62
N ARG A 86 2.16 -7.42 7.61
CA ARG A 86 3.31 -8.08 8.23
C ARG A 86 2.94 -9.41 8.91
N ARG A 87 1.84 -9.44 9.67
CA ARG A 87 1.34 -10.69 10.29
C ARG A 87 0.91 -11.72 9.25
N SER A 88 0.46 -11.25 8.09
CA SER A 88 0.08 -12.08 6.94
C SER A 88 1.28 -12.56 6.10
N GLY A 89 2.52 -12.26 6.51
CA GLY A 89 3.73 -12.66 5.77
C GLY A 89 4.07 -11.77 4.56
N GLY A 90 3.41 -10.62 4.41
CA GLY A 90 3.65 -9.66 3.34
C GLY A 90 4.72 -8.61 3.68
N VAL A 91 5.05 -7.78 2.69
CA VAL A 91 6.01 -6.67 2.80
C VAL A 91 5.28 -5.35 2.95
N VAL A 92 5.86 -4.43 3.73
CA VAL A 92 5.37 -3.05 3.84
C VAL A 92 6.45 -2.08 3.36
N ILE A 93 6.06 -1.16 2.49
CA ILE A 93 6.86 -0.04 2.03
C ILE A 93 6.35 1.21 2.72
N ARG A 94 7.21 1.84 3.50
CA ARG A 94 6.93 3.10 4.20
C ARG A 94 7.78 4.22 3.61
N HIS A 95 7.12 5.24 3.09
CA HIS A 95 7.75 6.33 2.37
C HIS A 95 8.27 7.43 3.30
N LYS A 96 9.27 7.12 4.13
CA LYS A 96 9.74 7.97 5.24
C LYS A 96 10.10 9.39 4.84
N ILE A 97 10.71 9.56 3.66
CA ILE A 97 11.11 10.90 3.16
C ILE A 97 9.86 11.71 2.80
N LEU A 98 8.88 11.08 2.16
CA LEU A 98 7.62 11.72 1.76
C LEU A 98 6.71 12.06 2.93
N GLU A 99 6.87 11.43 4.11
CA GLU A 99 6.09 11.75 5.33
C GLU A 99 6.19 13.22 5.74
N LYS A 100 7.26 13.91 5.34
CA LYS A 100 7.45 15.35 5.61
C LYS A 100 6.52 16.24 4.79
N ALA A 101 5.81 15.70 3.80
CA ALA A 101 4.84 16.40 2.96
C ALA A 101 5.36 17.76 2.45
N ARG A 102 6.60 17.81 1.95
CA ARG A 102 7.20 19.07 1.48
C ARG A 102 6.51 19.51 0.18
N PRO A 103 6.13 20.79 0.02
CA PRO A 103 5.46 21.27 -1.19
C PRO A 103 6.19 20.92 -2.50
N GLY A 104 7.53 20.96 -2.51
CA GLY A 104 8.34 20.59 -3.68
C GLY A 104 8.27 19.12 -4.10
N PHE A 105 7.66 18.24 -3.29
CA PHE A 105 7.42 16.84 -3.66
C PHE A 105 6.10 16.64 -4.42
N TYR A 106 5.24 17.67 -4.51
CA TYR A 106 3.91 17.57 -5.09
C TYR A 106 3.76 18.47 -6.30
N ARG A 107 2.82 18.10 -7.17
CA ARG A 107 2.32 18.98 -8.23
C ARG A 107 1.55 20.14 -7.61
N ARG A 108 1.20 21.10 -8.45
CA ARG A 108 0.41 22.29 -8.04
C ARG A 108 -0.94 21.93 -7.41
N ASP A 109 -1.50 20.76 -7.71
CA ASP A 109 -2.74 20.29 -7.09
C ASP A 109 -2.59 19.85 -5.62
N GLY A 110 -1.36 19.71 -5.12
CA GLY A 110 -1.08 19.28 -3.75
C GLY A 110 -1.51 17.85 -3.42
N VAL A 111 -1.88 17.06 -4.43
CA VAL A 111 -2.37 15.68 -4.29
C VAL A 111 -1.38 14.70 -4.91
N HIS A 112 -0.99 14.95 -6.16
CA HIS A 112 -0.10 14.07 -6.90
C HIS A 112 1.35 14.45 -6.68
N LEU A 113 2.24 13.46 -6.73
CA LEU A 113 3.67 13.69 -6.63
C LEU A 113 4.17 14.43 -7.90
N ALA A 114 5.03 15.41 -7.69
CA ALA A 114 5.90 15.95 -8.73
C ALA A 114 7.04 14.96 -9.02
N GLU A 115 7.83 15.22 -10.06
CA GLU A 115 8.94 14.37 -10.49
C GLU A 115 9.88 13.99 -9.34
N VAL A 116 10.37 14.98 -8.58
CA VAL A 116 11.24 14.74 -7.41
C VAL A 116 10.56 13.85 -6.35
N GLY A 117 9.27 14.05 -6.10
CA GLY A 117 8.52 13.22 -5.16
C GLY A 117 8.33 11.79 -5.69
N LEU A 118 8.13 11.65 -6.99
CA LEU A 118 7.97 10.37 -7.67
C LEU A 118 9.28 9.56 -7.68
N ASP A 119 10.43 10.20 -7.88
CA ASP A 119 11.73 9.53 -7.80
C ASP A 119 11.97 8.93 -6.41
N ILE A 120 11.71 9.71 -5.35
CA ILE A 120 11.78 9.24 -3.97
C ILE A 120 10.83 8.06 -3.75
N PHE A 121 9.59 8.18 -4.23
CA PHE A 121 8.60 7.11 -4.15
C PHE A 121 9.11 5.83 -4.84
N LEU A 122 9.61 5.93 -6.07
CA LEU A 122 10.09 4.80 -6.86
C LEU A 122 11.31 4.12 -6.23
N LEU A 123 12.22 4.87 -5.60
CA LEU A 123 13.35 4.29 -4.86
C LEU A 123 12.87 3.40 -3.71
N ASP A 124 11.87 3.84 -2.93
CA ASP A 124 11.27 3.01 -1.89
C ASP A 124 10.54 1.78 -2.48
N MET A 125 9.91 1.94 -3.65
CA MET A 125 9.23 0.84 -4.35
C MET A 125 10.21 -0.25 -4.78
N VAL A 126 11.36 0.13 -5.36
CA VAL A 126 12.40 -0.79 -5.78
C VAL A 126 12.91 -1.61 -4.59
N ASP A 127 13.19 -0.97 -3.45
CA ASP A 127 13.60 -1.68 -2.22
C ASP A 127 12.53 -2.67 -1.74
N GLY A 128 11.26 -2.22 -1.69
CA GLY A 128 10.15 -3.06 -1.26
C GLY A 128 9.92 -4.28 -2.14
N VAL A 129 9.96 -4.10 -3.46
CA VAL A 129 9.79 -5.20 -4.42
C VAL A 129 10.95 -6.19 -4.33
N LYS A 130 12.21 -5.72 -4.18
CA LYS A 130 13.36 -6.61 -3.96
C LYS A 130 13.19 -7.48 -2.72
N ARG A 131 12.74 -6.90 -1.60
CA ARG A 131 12.47 -7.66 -0.37
C ARG A 131 11.33 -8.68 -0.55
N ALA A 132 10.32 -8.34 -1.36
CA ALA A 132 9.23 -9.25 -1.65
C ALA A 132 9.67 -10.47 -2.47
N PHE A 133 10.51 -10.27 -3.48
CA PHE A 133 11.08 -11.38 -4.26
C PHE A 133 12.01 -12.25 -3.42
N GLN A 134 12.81 -11.67 -2.52
CA GLN A 134 13.63 -12.44 -1.58
C GLN A 134 12.76 -13.35 -0.69
N LEU A 135 11.67 -12.81 -0.14
CA LEU A 135 10.72 -13.60 0.65
C LEU A 135 10.07 -14.70 -0.20
N TRP A 136 9.60 -14.37 -1.40
CA TRP A 136 9.00 -15.37 -2.29
C TRP A 136 9.98 -16.50 -2.63
N SER A 137 11.22 -16.17 -2.99
CA SER A 137 12.25 -17.18 -3.28
C SER A 137 12.61 -18.06 -2.08
N GLY A 138 12.50 -17.53 -0.86
CA GLY A 138 12.69 -18.31 0.38
C GLY A 138 11.48 -19.17 0.75
N VAL A 139 10.28 -18.83 0.26
CA VAL A 139 9.05 -19.64 0.42
C VAL A 139 8.99 -20.77 -0.60
N ALA A 140 9.63 -20.61 -1.77
CA ALA A 140 9.62 -21.56 -2.88
C ALA A 140 10.52 -22.80 -2.68
N GLN A 141 11.10 -23.05 -1.49
CA GLN A 141 11.79 -24.31 -1.19
C GLN A 141 11.02 -25.16 -0.16
N PRO A 142 10.09 -26.02 -0.62
CA PRO A 142 9.87 -27.31 0.01
C PRO A 142 10.95 -28.30 -0.48
N ALA A 143 11.45 -29.12 0.45
CA ALA A 143 12.27 -30.30 0.15
C ALA A 143 11.48 -31.35 -0.64
#